data_AF-A0A8J4TS71-F1
#
_entry.id   AF-A0A8J4TS71-F1
#
_cell.length_a   1.000
_cell.length_b   1.000
_cell.length_c   1.000
_cell.angle_alpha   90.00
_cell.angle_beta   90.00
_cell.angle_gamma   90.00
#
_symmetry.space_group_name_H-M   'P 1'
#
loop_
_entity.id
_entity.type
_entity.pdbx_description
1 polymer ?
#
loop_
_entity_poly.entity_id
_entity_poly.type
_entity_poly.pdbx_seq_one_letter_code
_entity_poly.pdbx_strand_id
1 'polypeptide(L)'
;MAEEVQTVNPDLVARDRDGKPFTARYDAVNAMLLNEFLKEHCKVEQLTKDFESQLVEQQKQIEALTAGLQKVSDQLELSKPAPQIG
;
A
#
# COMPACT_ATOMS: atom_id res chain seq x y z
N MET A 1 31.73 -9.92 -9.69
CA MET A 1 30.39 -10.11 -10.30
C MET A 1 29.92 -11.57 -10.31
N ALA A 2 30.45 -12.50 -11.12
CA ALA A 2 29.96 -13.89 -11.12
C ALA A 2 30.22 -14.65 -9.81
N GLU A 3 31.35 -14.36 -9.14
CA GLU A 3 31.73 -14.94 -7.83
C GLU A 3 30.88 -14.39 -6.67
N GLU A 4 30.52 -13.11 -6.72
CA GLU A 4 29.58 -12.49 -5.76
C GLU A 4 28.18 -13.08 -5.90
N VAL A 5 27.69 -13.26 -7.14
CA VAL A 5 26.41 -13.94 -7.42
C VAL A 5 26.46 -15.40 -7.00
N GLN A 6 27.59 -16.10 -7.18
CA GLN A 6 27.76 -17.50 -6.72
C GLN A 6 27.55 -17.64 -5.22
N THR A 7 28.01 -16.65 -4.44
CA THR A 7 27.93 -16.68 -2.97
C THR A 7 26.50 -16.45 -2.48
N VAL A 8 25.71 -15.66 -3.21
CA VAL A 8 24.32 -15.34 -2.89
C VAL A 8 23.34 -16.39 -3.43
N ASN A 9 23.52 -16.81 -4.67
CA ASN A 9 22.74 -17.87 -5.30
C ASN A 9 23.54 -18.57 -6.42
N PRO A 10 24.11 -19.77 -6.15
CA PRO A 10 24.94 -20.52 -7.10
C PRO A 10 24.23 -20.89 -8.41
N ASP A 11 22.90 -21.01 -8.40
CA ASP A 11 22.10 -21.43 -9.57
C ASP A 11 22.00 -20.32 -10.63
N LEU A 12 22.31 -19.08 -10.24
CA LEU A 12 22.32 -17.90 -11.11
C LEU A 12 23.65 -17.68 -11.80
N VAL A 13 24.59 -18.63 -11.70
CA VAL A 13 25.92 -18.55 -12.29
C VAL A 13 26.10 -19.61 -13.38
N ALA A 14 26.37 -19.17 -14.60
CA ALA A 14 26.87 -20.03 -15.66
C ALA A 14 28.34 -20.35 -15.39
N ARG A 15 28.69 -21.63 -15.50
CA ARG A 15 30.05 -22.14 -15.28
C ARG A 15 30.71 -22.51 -16.60
N ASP A 16 32.03 -22.38 -16.67
CA ASP A 16 32.84 -22.83 -17.79
C ASP A 16 33.04 -24.36 -17.81
N ARG A 17 33.84 -24.85 -18.76
CA ARG A 17 34.13 -26.28 -18.94
C ARG A 17 34.89 -26.90 -17.77
N ASP A 18 35.57 -26.08 -16.97
CA ASP A 18 36.30 -26.49 -15.78
C ASP A 18 35.42 -26.36 -14.51
N GLY A 19 34.15 -25.98 -14.67
CA GLY A 19 33.19 -25.82 -13.58
C GLY A 19 33.34 -24.50 -12.81
N LYS A 20 34.18 -23.56 -13.27
CA LYS A 20 34.39 -22.27 -12.61
C LYS A 20 33.29 -21.27 -13.01
N PRO A 21 32.81 -20.44 -12.08
CA PRO A 21 31.95 -19.30 -12.37
C PRO A 21 32.47 -18.45 -13.53
N PHE A 22 31.69 -18.33 -14.59
CA PHE A 22 32.10 -17.61 -15.78
C PHE A 22 31.26 -16.35 -16.02
N THR A 23 29.94 -16.44 -15.86
CA THR A 23 29.04 -15.27 -15.96
C THR A 23 27.75 -15.51 -15.19
N ALA A 24 27.02 -14.44 -14.84
CA ALA A 24 25.67 -14.58 -14.31
C ALA A 24 24.71 -14.99 -15.44
N ARG A 25 23.71 -15.82 -15.13
CA ARG A 25 22.61 -16.17 -16.05
C ARG A 25 21.63 -14.99 -16.10
N TYR A 26 21.96 -13.97 -16.88
CA TYR A 26 21.14 -12.76 -17.01
C TYR A 26 19.68 -13.05 -17.33
N ASP A 27 19.38 -14.03 -18.18
CA ASP A 27 18.00 -14.41 -18.48
C ASP A 27 17.26 -14.98 -17.25
N ALA A 28 17.95 -15.75 -16.41
CA ALA A 28 17.37 -16.29 -15.16
C ALA A 28 17.16 -15.18 -14.11
N VAL A 29 18.13 -14.26 -13.99
CA VAL A 29 18.02 -13.09 -13.10
C VAL A 29 16.89 -12.17 -13.56
N ASN A 30 16.76 -11.91 -14.86
CA ASN A 30 15.70 -11.07 -15.43
C ASN A 30 14.32 -11.69 -15.22
N ALA A 31 14.17 -13.01 -15.37
CA ALA A 31 12.91 -13.70 -15.12
C ALA A 31 12.51 -13.67 -13.63
N MET A 32 13.49 -13.77 -12.71
CA MET A 32 13.24 -13.60 -11.28
C MET A 32 12.84 -12.17 -10.94
N LEU A 33 13.57 -11.17 -11.45
CA LEU A 33 13.27 -9.76 -11.23
C LEU A 33 11.89 -9.37 -11.78
N LEU A 34 11.51 -9.89 -12.95
CA LEU A 34 10.18 -9.67 -13.50
C LEU A 34 9.09 -10.27 -12.60
N ASN A 35 9.30 -11.46 -12.06
CA ASN A 35 8.34 -12.06 -11.12
C ASN A 35 8.20 -11.22 -9.84
N GLU A 36 9.31 -10.81 -9.24
CA GLU A 36 9.28 -9.97 -8.04
C GLU A 36 8.65 -8.60 -8.33
N PHE A 37 8.94 -8.00 -9.49
CA PHE A 37 8.29 -6.77 -9.93
C PHE A 37 6.78 -6.92 -10.07
N LEU A 38 6.30 -8.00 -10.70
CA LEU A 38 4.87 -8.27 -10.85
C LEU A 38 4.18 -8.52 -9.50
N LYS A 39 4.84 -9.22 -8.57
CA LYS A 39 4.33 -9.43 -7.22
C LYS A 39 4.16 -8.12 -6.46
N GLU A 40 5.20 -7.28 -6.42
CA GLU A 40 5.12 -5.99 -5.73
C GLU A 40 4.15 -5.04 -6.42
N HIS A 41 4.06 -5.06 -7.76
CA HIS A 41 3.06 -4.28 -8.48
C HIS A 41 1.63 -4.68 -8.09
N CYS A 42 1.31 -5.98 -8.10
CA CYS A 42 0.01 -6.49 -7.68
C CYS A 42 -0.31 -6.11 -6.22
N LYS A 43 0.67 -6.21 -5.33
CA LYS A 43 0.53 -5.79 -3.93
C LYS A 43 0.23 -4.30 -3.81
N VAL A 44 0.93 -3.45 -4.55
CA VAL A 44 0.67 -2.00 -4.58
C VAL A 44 -0.73 -1.71 -5.11
N GLU A 45 -1.15 -2.35 -6.21
CA GLU A 45 -2.51 -2.18 -6.73
C GLU A 45 -3.58 -2.58 -5.72
N GLN A 46 -3.37 -3.67 -4.97
CA GLN A 46 -4.31 -4.09 -3.93
C GLN A 46 -4.35 -3.10 -2.78
N LEU A 47 -3.18 -2.63 -2.30
CA LEU A 47 -3.09 -1.62 -1.25
C LEU A 47 -3.78 -0.32 -1.67
N THR A 48 -3.63 0.11 -2.92
CA THR A 48 -4.33 1.30 -3.45
C THR A 48 -5.84 1.11 -3.39
N LYS A 49 -6.38 -0.03 -3.85
CA LYS A 49 -7.82 -0.31 -3.79
C LYS A 49 -8.36 -0.33 -2.36
N ASP A 50 -7.63 -0.97 -1.45
CA ASP A 50 -8.04 -1.06 -0.04
C ASP A 50 -8.06 0.35 0.59
N PHE A 51 -7.07 1.17 0.28
CA PHE A 51 -6.98 2.54 0.76
C PHE A 51 -8.10 3.43 0.21
N GLU A 52 -8.40 3.35 -1.09
CA GLU A 52 -9.52 4.06 -1.71
C GLU A 52 -10.86 3.68 -1.07
N SER A 53 -11.08 2.38 -0.80
CA SER A 53 -12.28 1.91 -0.10
C SER A 53 -12.39 2.50 1.31
N GLN A 54 -11.28 2.51 2.06
CA GLN A 54 -11.25 3.08 3.40
C GLN A 54 -11.51 4.59 3.40
N LEU A 55 -10.99 5.33 2.42
CA LEU A 55 -11.25 6.76 2.28
C LEU A 55 -12.74 7.05 2.05
N VAL A 56 -13.40 6.26 1.20
CA VAL A 56 -14.84 6.39 0.96
C VAL A 56 -15.65 6.12 2.23
N GLU A 57 -15.26 5.11 3.00
CA GLU A 57 -15.91 4.80 4.28
C GLU A 57 -15.70 5.92 5.31
N GLN A 58 -14.47 6.42 5.45
CA GLN A 58 -14.16 7.52 6.36
C GLN A 58 -14.88 8.81 5.97
N GLN A 59 -15.00 9.11 4.68
CA GLN A 59 -15.75 10.26 4.19
C GLN A 59 -17.22 10.20 4.62
N LYS A 60 -17.86 9.03 4.51
CA LYS A 60 -19.24 8.81 4.99
C LYS A 60 -19.37 8.97 6.50
N GLN A 61 -18.40 8.47 7.26
CA GLN A 61 -18.40 8.62 8.73
C GLN A 61 -18.27 10.09 9.14
N ILE A 62 -17.41 10.85 8.46
CA ILE A 62 -17.26 12.29 8.69
C ILE A 62 -18.58 13.01 8.38
N GLU A 63 -19.21 12.74 7.24
CA GLU A 63 -20.50 13.34 6.88
C GLU A 63 -21.59 13.05 7.93
N ALA A 64 -21.67 11.79 8.39
CA ALA A 64 -22.62 11.40 9.43
C ALA A 64 -22.36 12.11 10.77
N LEU A 65 -21.09 12.24 11.17
CA LEU A 65 -20.70 12.96 12.38
C LEU A 65 -21.02 14.45 12.26
N THR A 66 -20.72 15.08 11.13
CA THR A 66 -21.05 16.48 10.86
C THR A 66 -22.56 16.72 10.94
N ALA A 67 -23.37 15.86 10.32
CA ALA A 67 -24.82 15.96 10.39
C ALA A 67 -25.34 15.79 11.83
N GLY A 68 -24.77 14.85 12.58
CA GLY A 68 -25.09 14.63 14.00
C GLY A 68 -24.78 15.85 14.85
N LEU A 69 -23.60 16.47 14.67
CA LEU A 69 -23.21 17.69 15.37
C LEU A 69 -24.13 18.86 15.04
N GLN A 70 -24.48 19.06 13.77
CA GLN A 70 -25.42 20.11 13.38
C GLN A 70 -26.76 19.94 14.08
N LYS A 71 -27.30 18.71 14.08
CA LYS A 71 -28.58 18.41 14.74
C LYS A 71 -28.54 18.68 16.26
N VAL A 72 -27.43 18.37 16.92
CA VAL A 72 -27.25 18.68 18.35
C VAL A 72 -27.18 20.19 18.58
N SER A 73 -26.45 20.92 17.72
CA SER A 73 -26.37 22.38 17.78
C SER A 73 -27.74 23.04 17.63
N ASP A 74 -28.54 22.60 16.65
CA ASP A 74 -29.89 23.14 16.41
C ASP A 74 -30.82 22.91 17.61
N GLN A 75 -30.76 21.72 18.23
CA GLN A 75 -31.54 21.41 19.44
C GLN A 75 -31.15 22.29 20.64
N LEU A 76 -29.86 22.61 20.80
CA LEU A 76 -29.38 23.48 21.87
C LEU A 76 -29.83 24.93 21.66
N GLU A 77 -29.78 25.43 20.43
CA GLU A 77 -30.29 26.77 20.10
C GLU A 77 -31.81 26.89 20.35
N LEU A 78 -32.58 25.86 19.97
CA LEU A 78 -34.02 25.81 20.23
C LEU A 78 -34.37 25.69 21.72
N SER A 79 -33.46 25.17 22.54
CA SER A 79 -33.64 24.99 23.99
C SER A 79 -33.23 26.22 24.80
N LYS A 80 -32.75 27.32 24.17
CA LYS A 80 -32.43 28.56 24.90
C LYS A 80 -33.71 29.20 25.47
N PRO A 81 -33.79 29.44 26.79
CA PRO A 81 -34.93 30.12 27.38
C PRO A 81 -35.00 31.58 26.90
N ALA A 82 -36.22 32.07 26.67
CA ALA A 82 -36.47 33.47 26.28
C ALA A 82 -35.86 34.44 27.30
N PRO A 83 -35.36 35.62 26.86
CA PRO A 83 -34.77 36.59 27.77
C PRO A 83 -35.81 36.97 28.83
N GLN A 84 -35.52 36.63 30.09
CA GLN A 84 -36.30 37.14 31.20
C GLN A 84 -35.93 38.62 31.34
N ILE A 85 -36.75 39.47 30.74
CA ILE A 85 -36.68 40.92 30.95
C ILE A 85 -37.25 41.14 32.36
N GLY A 86 -36.36 41.40 33.32
CA GLY A 86 -36.66 41.81 34.69
C GLY A 86 -36.23 43.24 34.92
#